data_AF-A0A1H2QKW0-F1
#
_entry.id   AF-A0A1H2QKW0-F1
#
_cell.length_a   1.000
_cell.length_b   1.000
_cell.length_c   1.000
_cell.angle_alpha   90.00
_cell.angle_beta   90.00
_cell.angle_gamma   90.00
#
_symmetry.space_group_name_H-M   'P 1'
#
loop_
_entity.id
_entity.type
_entity.pdbx_description
1 polymer ?
#
loop_
_entity_poly.entity_id
_entity_poly.type
_entity_poly.pdbx_seq_one_letter_code
_entity_poly.pdbx_strand_id
1 'polypeptide(L)'
;MTEKGGKMKKKLLRLLSASVMSIFCFSSVFAYASTIYQVTPKDKIWKSMSLEEKLDKTQIEDSKLSSMSDTELIEAIKEYPFLIDLLAFNSMEEGLKRVTDECDAYRELIRRKNGALYLYRYIEKLHKQQENNIKEDGKGELLIELMSALLLYQPEFVEESKILDYSKIERMSPVSETNGVPLYKVYTPKGTGVTVIKSSCQHSAASHDAADREMEKTYNVTRVSRGTYTYNCHSYAWYSQSASNPYWMNNPSPYLTDGSYHRILSGLNSCSDNAKNGDRVIWGSATGPEHSAVLKSPATGEPIATRIVYSKWGQCGVFRHQVATSPYKKNVSVWSR
;
A
#
# COMPACT_ATOMS: atom_id res chain seq x y z
N MET A 1 -13.17 -70.15 14.17
CA MET A 1 -12.81 -69.19 15.25
C MET A 1 -11.45 -69.61 15.79
N THR A 2 -10.68 -68.61 16.24
CA THR A 2 -9.32 -68.61 16.87
C THR A 2 -8.06 -68.55 15.99
N GLU A 3 -7.29 -67.49 16.30
CA GLU A 3 -5.83 -67.30 16.24
C GLU A 3 -5.09 -67.13 14.89
N LYS A 4 -4.43 -65.96 14.73
CA LYS A 4 -3.00 -65.81 15.08
C LYS A 4 -2.52 -64.37 14.85
N GLY A 5 -2.06 -63.74 15.92
CA GLY A 5 -1.21 -62.57 15.85
C GLY A 5 0.24 -62.92 15.48
N GLY A 6 0.91 -61.95 14.86
CA GLY A 6 2.32 -61.64 15.08
C GLY A 6 3.37 -62.61 14.54
N LYS A 7 4.06 -62.21 13.45
CA LYS A 7 5.50 -62.41 13.31
C LYS A 7 6.11 -61.45 12.26
N MET A 8 6.76 -60.41 12.80
CA MET A 8 8.05 -59.82 12.41
C MET A 8 8.52 -59.87 10.94
N LYS A 9 8.80 -58.65 10.44
CA LYS A 9 10.13 -58.20 9.98
C LYS A 9 11.08 -59.28 9.45
N LYS A 10 11.21 -59.35 8.12
CA LYS A 10 12.46 -59.38 7.34
C LYS A 10 12.16 -59.88 5.92
N LYS A 11 11.97 -58.95 4.97
CA LYS A 11 12.45 -59.14 3.60
C LYS A 11 12.91 -57.79 3.07
N LEU A 12 14.22 -57.71 3.02
CA LEU A 12 15.04 -56.61 2.57
C LEU A 12 15.22 -56.76 1.04
N LEU A 13 15.25 -55.61 0.36
CA LEU A 13 16.04 -55.30 -0.85
C LEU A 13 15.55 -55.71 -2.26
N ARG A 14 15.48 -54.64 -3.09
CA ARG A 14 15.68 -54.50 -4.54
C ARG A 14 14.61 -55.05 -5.49
N LEU A 15 13.93 -54.12 -6.16
CA LEU A 15 14.05 -53.97 -7.62
C LEU A 15 13.70 -52.53 -8.01
N LEU A 16 14.65 -51.90 -8.71
CA LEU A 16 14.54 -50.61 -9.38
C LEU A 16 13.48 -50.70 -10.49
N SER A 17 12.61 -49.71 -10.60
CA SER A 17 12.15 -49.26 -11.91
C SER A 17 11.90 -47.74 -11.90
N ALA A 18 12.76 -47.09 -12.68
CA ALA A 18 12.50 -45.89 -13.47
C ALA A 18 11.68 -44.75 -12.86
N SER A 19 12.42 -43.77 -12.35
CA SER A 19 12.33 -42.36 -12.74
C SER A 19 11.26 -42.04 -13.80
N VAL A 20 10.10 -41.53 -13.37
CA VAL A 20 9.43 -40.45 -14.08
C VAL A 20 9.36 -39.31 -13.11
N MET A 21 10.27 -38.36 -13.33
CA MET A 21 10.27 -37.03 -12.75
C MET A 21 8.83 -36.53 -12.76
N SER A 22 8.19 -36.47 -11.59
CA SER A 22 7.06 -35.58 -11.40
C SER A 22 7.64 -34.20 -11.60
N ILE A 23 7.43 -33.63 -12.79
CA ILE A 23 7.59 -32.21 -13.04
C ILE A 23 6.63 -31.57 -12.06
N PHE A 24 7.17 -31.22 -10.89
CA PHE A 24 6.49 -30.42 -9.91
C PHE A 24 5.98 -29.19 -10.64
N CYS A 25 4.67 -29.01 -10.58
CA CYS A 25 3.90 -27.94 -11.16
C CYS A 25 4.24 -26.61 -10.46
N PHE A 26 5.51 -26.21 -10.47
CA PHE A 26 5.97 -24.88 -10.09
C PHE A 26 5.82 -23.89 -11.27
N SER A 27 5.53 -24.38 -12.48
CA SER A 27 5.30 -23.58 -13.68
C SER A 27 3.89 -22.96 -13.76
N SER A 28 2.89 -23.49 -13.04
CA SER A 28 1.50 -23.02 -13.16
C SER A 28 1.25 -21.66 -12.49
N VAL A 29 2.00 -21.33 -11.43
CA VAL A 29 1.88 -20.03 -10.76
C VAL A 29 2.56 -18.91 -11.58
N PHE A 30 3.64 -19.23 -12.31
CA PHE A 30 4.31 -18.26 -13.20
C PHE A 30 3.47 -17.92 -14.44
N ALA A 31 2.65 -18.85 -14.93
CA ALA A 31 1.85 -18.66 -16.15
C ALA A 31 0.55 -17.87 -15.95
N TYR A 32 0.05 -17.69 -14.71
CA TYR A 32 -1.29 -17.11 -14.49
C TYR A 32 -1.28 -15.59 -14.24
N ALA A 33 -0.21 -15.04 -13.65
CA ALA A 33 -0.10 -13.58 -13.46
C ALA A 33 0.27 -12.86 -14.77
N SER A 34 1.13 -13.47 -15.60
CA SER A 34 1.55 -12.91 -16.90
C SER A 34 0.48 -12.98 -17.99
N THR A 35 -0.67 -13.61 -17.72
CA THR A 35 -1.80 -13.67 -18.66
C THR A 35 -2.84 -12.61 -18.38
N ILE A 36 -2.83 -11.95 -17.22
CA ILE A 36 -3.84 -10.96 -16.83
C ILE A 36 -3.40 -9.56 -17.22
N TYR A 37 -2.25 -9.12 -16.68
CA TYR A 37 -1.66 -7.80 -16.92
C TYR A 37 -0.50 -7.88 -17.92
N GLN A 38 -0.32 -6.86 -18.76
CA GLN A 38 0.72 -6.86 -19.79
C GLN A 38 2.13 -6.83 -19.19
N VAL A 39 2.29 -6.14 -18.06
CA VAL A 39 3.56 -5.98 -17.33
C VAL A 39 3.26 -5.92 -15.83
N THR A 40 4.16 -6.46 -15.03
CA THR A 40 4.11 -6.45 -13.56
C THR A 40 5.47 -6.01 -12.98
N PRO A 41 5.57 -5.74 -11.65
CA PRO A 41 6.85 -5.47 -11.00
C PRO A 41 7.92 -6.56 -11.15
N LYS A 42 7.55 -7.77 -11.59
CA LYS A 42 8.48 -8.88 -11.85
C LYS A 42 9.22 -8.69 -13.18
N ASP A 43 8.67 -7.90 -14.11
CA ASP A 43 9.22 -7.69 -15.43
C ASP A 43 10.31 -6.62 -15.43
N LYS A 44 11.39 -6.86 -16.19
CA LYS A 44 12.55 -5.94 -16.21
C LYS A 44 12.18 -4.53 -16.68
N ILE A 45 11.24 -4.42 -17.63
CA ILE A 45 10.79 -3.14 -18.20
C ILE A 45 10.03 -2.27 -17.18
N TRP A 46 9.46 -2.86 -16.13
CA TRP A 46 8.76 -2.12 -15.07
C TRP A 46 9.62 -1.03 -14.43
N LYS A 47 10.94 -1.24 -14.36
CA LYS A 47 11.90 -0.30 -13.76
C LYS A 47 12.11 0.98 -14.58
N SER A 48 11.94 0.90 -15.90
CA SER A 48 12.12 2.04 -16.80
C SER A 48 10.83 2.81 -17.09
N MET A 49 9.68 2.26 -16.70
CA MET A 49 8.37 2.87 -16.96
C MET A 49 8.05 3.97 -15.95
N SER A 50 7.42 5.02 -16.44
CA SER A 50 6.72 6.03 -15.64
C SER A 50 5.54 5.41 -14.87
N LEU A 51 5.05 6.13 -13.85
CA LEU A 51 3.87 5.67 -13.09
C LEU A 51 2.63 5.57 -13.99
N GLU A 52 2.47 6.50 -14.93
CA GLU A 52 1.35 6.50 -15.89
C GLU A 52 1.40 5.28 -16.82
N GLU A 53 2.56 4.97 -17.41
CA GLU A 53 2.74 3.78 -18.24
C GLU A 53 2.48 2.49 -17.46
N LYS A 54 2.89 2.40 -16.18
CA LYS A 54 2.61 1.24 -15.35
C LYS A 54 1.11 1.04 -15.15
N LEU A 55 0.39 2.12 -14.86
CA LEU A 55 -1.06 2.06 -14.67
C LEU A 55 -1.77 1.62 -15.95
N ASP A 56 -1.41 2.19 -17.10
CA ASP A 56 -1.91 1.80 -18.42
C ASP A 56 -1.68 0.31 -18.71
N LYS A 57 -0.45 -0.20 -18.46
CA LYS A 57 -0.11 -1.62 -18.66
C LYS A 57 -0.75 -2.59 -17.67
N THR A 58 -1.40 -2.07 -16.64
CA THR A 58 -2.16 -2.85 -15.65
C THR A 58 -3.67 -2.75 -15.83
N GLN A 59 -4.16 -2.18 -16.94
CA GLN A 59 -5.58 -2.22 -17.29
C GLN A 59 -5.94 -3.55 -18.01
N ILE A 60 -7.20 -3.96 -17.90
CA ILE A 60 -7.76 -5.17 -18.51
C ILE A 60 -8.83 -4.74 -19.53
N GLU A 61 -8.69 -5.18 -20.78
CA GLU A 61 -9.67 -4.95 -21.84
C GLU A 61 -11.10 -5.37 -21.43
N ASP A 62 -12.10 -4.53 -21.69
CA ASP A 62 -13.50 -4.73 -21.28
C ASP A 62 -14.08 -6.08 -21.73
N SER A 63 -13.73 -6.51 -22.94
CA SER A 63 -14.19 -7.79 -23.50
C SER A 63 -13.67 -9.00 -22.71
N LYS A 64 -12.43 -8.93 -22.24
CA LYS A 64 -11.82 -9.95 -21.39
C LYS A 64 -12.42 -9.88 -19.99
N LEU A 65 -12.52 -8.67 -19.42
CA LEU A 65 -13.06 -8.43 -18.09
C LEU A 65 -14.48 -9.00 -17.93
N SER A 66 -15.35 -8.77 -18.91
CA SER A 66 -16.74 -9.25 -18.92
C SER A 66 -16.84 -10.78 -19.01
N SER A 67 -15.83 -11.44 -19.57
CA SER A 67 -15.79 -12.91 -19.73
C SER A 67 -15.23 -13.65 -18.51
N MET A 68 -14.51 -12.95 -17.62
CA MET A 68 -13.90 -13.55 -16.44
C MET A 68 -14.96 -13.99 -15.44
N SER A 69 -14.77 -15.15 -14.81
CA SER A 69 -15.52 -15.59 -13.64
C SER A 69 -15.16 -14.79 -12.39
N ASP A 70 -15.98 -14.87 -11.34
CA ASP A 70 -15.70 -14.18 -10.06
C ASP A 70 -14.38 -14.64 -9.44
N THR A 71 -14.02 -15.92 -9.60
CA THR A 71 -12.73 -16.47 -9.17
C THR A 71 -11.56 -15.89 -9.97
N GLU A 72 -11.71 -15.75 -11.29
CA GLU A 72 -10.67 -15.14 -12.13
C GLU A 72 -10.49 -13.66 -11.82
N LEU A 73 -11.57 -12.93 -11.52
CA LEU A 73 -11.49 -11.55 -11.06
C LEU A 73 -10.74 -11.45 -9.73
N ILE A 74 -10.99 -12.35 -8.78
CA ILE A 74 -10.27 -12.37 -7.50
C ILE A 74 -8.77 -12.65 -7.68
N GLU A 75 -8.39 -13.58 -8.55
CA GLU A 75 -6.98 -13.80 -8.86
C GLU A 75 -6.36 -12.58 -9.57
N ALA A 76 -7.10 -11.89 -10.45
CA ALA A 76 -6.66 -10.64 -11.05
C ALA A 76 -6.46 -9.52 -10.00
N ILE A 77 -7.37 -9.38 -9.04
CA ILE A 77 -7.25 -8.41 -7.95
C ILE A 77 -6.01 -8.70 -7.12
N LYS A 78 -5.78 -9.97 -6.74
CA LYS A 78 -4.61 -10.38 -5.97
C LYS A 78 -3.30 -10.06 -6.70
N GLU A 79 -3.25 -10.27 -8.01
CA GLU A 79 -2.05 -10.00 -8.81
C GLU A 79 -1.95 -8.53 -9.26
N TYR A 80 -2.91 -7.67 -8.92
CA TYR A 80 -2.91 -6.26 -9.28
C TYR A 80 -1.75 -5.53 -8.57
N PRO A 81 -0.77 -4.97 -9.31
CA PRO A 81 0.43 -4.40 -8.68
C PRO A 81 0.16 -3.28 -7.68
N PHE A 82 -0.87 -2.46 -7.93
CA PHE A 82 -1.21 -1.31 -7.10
C PHE A 82 -2.26 -1.63 -6.02
N LEU A 83 -2.52 -2.91 -5.71
CA LEU A 83 -3.40 -3.26 -4.57
C LEU A 83 -2.87 -2.69 -3.24
N ILE A 84 -1.54 -2.57 -3.13
CA ILE A 84 -0.86 -1.98 -1.97
C ILE A 84 -1.23 -0.49 -1.73
N ASP A 85 -1.81 0.20 -2.73
CA ASP A 85 -2.27 1.58 -2.59
C ASP A 85 -3.38 1.74 -1.55
N LEU A 86 -4.07 0.65 -1.15
CA LEU A 86 -4.96 0.64 0.03
C LEU A 86 -4.27 1.24 1.27
N LEU A 87 -2.95 1.05 1.41
CA LEU A 87 -2.18 1.47 2.59
C LEU A 87 -1.37 2.76 2.36
N ALA A 88 -1.41 3.36 1.17
CA ALA A 88 -0.54 4.49 0.78
C ALA A 88 -1.01 5.86 1.32
N PHE A 89 -2.25 5.96 1.77
CA PHE A 89 -2.95 7.22 2.06
C PHE A 89 -3.19 7.45 3.55
N ASN A 90 -3.74 8.61 3.93
CA ASN A 90 -4.02 8.92 5.33
C ASN A 90 -5.22 8.15 5.89
N SER A 91 -6.11 7.67 5.01
CA SER A 91 -7.25 6.84 5.36
C SER A 91 -7.42 5.62 4.46
N MET A 92 -8.06 4.57 4.98
CA MET A 92 -8.35 3.37 4.20
C MET A 92 -9.37 3.69 3.10
N GLU A 93 -10.29 4.62 3.36
CA GLU A 93 -11.30 5.08 2.41
C GLU A 93 -10.65 5.75 1.19
N GLU A 94 -9.60 6.58 1.39
CA GLU A 94 -8.82 7.16 0.29
C GLU A 94 -8.12 6.07 -0.55
N GLY A 95 -7.52 5.09 0.11
CA GLY A 95 -6.88 3.94 -0.55
C GLY A 95 -7.86 3.07 -1.32
N LEU A 96 -9.02 2.78 -0.74
CA LEU A 96 -10.08 2.03 -1.43
C LEU A 96 -10.60 2.78 -2.63
N LYS A 97 -10.85 4.09 -2.50
CA LYS A 97 -11.27 4.92 -3.63
C LYS A 97 -10.25 4.82 -4.76
N ARG A 98 -8.96 4.94 -4.42
CA ARG A 98 -7.87 4.79 -5.38
C ARG A 98 -7.91 3.44 -6.10
N VAL A 99 -7.96 2.33 -5.35
CA VAL A 99 -7.98 0.99 -5.95
C VAL A 99 -9.26 0.74 -6.77
N THR A 100 -10.40 1.26 -6.34
CA THR A 100 -11.67 1.16 -7.09
C THR A 100 -11.60 1.88 -8.44
N ASP A 101 -10.96 3.06 -8.46
CA ASP A 101 -10.80 3.86 -9.67
C ASP A 101 -9.83 3.20 -10.67
N GLU A 102 -8.80 2.48 -10.19
CA GLU A 102 -7.67 2.04 -11.03
C GLU A 102 -7.56 0.51 -11.25
N CYS A 103 -8.27 -0.30 -10.47
CA CYS A 103 -8.32 -1.76 -10.61
C CYS A 103 -9.60 -2.23 -11.30
N ASP A 104 -9.52 -2.50 -12.60
CA ASP A 104 -10.66 -2.94 -13.42
C ASP A 104 -11.33 -4.21 -12.87
N ALA A 105 -10.51 -5.18 -12.44
CA ALA A 105 -11.00 -6.44 -11.88
C ALA A 105 -11.82 -6.23 -10.61
N TYR A 106 -11.38 -5.34 -9.71
CA TYR A 106 -12.13 -5.02 -8.50
C TYR A 106 -13.42 -4.29 -8.81
N ARG A 107 -13.36 -3.29 -9.71
CA ARG A 107 -14.52 -2.53 -10.14
C ARG A 107 -15.59 -3.38 -10.82
N GLU A 108 -15.18 -4.40 -11.57
CA GLU A 108 -16.10 -5.39 -12.13
C GLU A 108 -16.67 -6.30 -11.04
N LEU A 109 -15.84 -6.83 -10.14
CA LEU A 109 -16.28 -7.76 -9.09
C LEU A 109 -17.39 -7.14 -8.22
N ILE A 110 -17.25 -5.89 -7.80
CA ILE A 110 -18.23 -5.21 -6.93
C ILE A 110 -19.55 -4.88 -7.64
N ARG A 111 -19.63 -4.98 -8.97
CA ARG A 111 -20.88 -4.83 -9.72
C ARG A 111 -21.66 -6.14 -9.83
N ARG A 112 -21.02 -7.27 -9.51
CA ARG A 112 -21.62 -8.59 -9.65
C ARG A 112 -22.40 -8.95 -8.40
N LYS A 113 -23.60 -9.48 -8.62
CA LYS A 113 -24.53 -9.93 -7.56
C LYS A 113 -23.87 -10.80 -6.48
N ASN A 114 -22.89 -11.64 -6.84
CA ASN A 114 -22.23 -12.55 -5.91
C ASN A 114 -20.77 -12.16 -5.59
N GLY A 115 -20.27 -11.02 -6.10
CA GLY A 115 -18.86 -10.66 -6.00
C GLY A 115 -18.33 -10.62 -4.56
N ALA A 116 -19.09 -9.98 -3.66
CA ALA A 116 -18.76 -9.92 -2.23
C ALA A 116 -18.67 -11.31 -1.58
N LEU A 117 -19.61 -12.23 -1.91
CA LEU A 117 -19.61 -13.60 -1.39
C LEU A 117 -18.37 -14.39 -1.85
N TYR A 118 -17.96 -14.24 -3.10
CA TYR A 118 -16.76 -14.89 -3.61
C TYR A 118 -15.49 -14.32 -2.95
N LEU A 119 -15.42 -13.00 -2.76
CA LEU A 119 -14.30 -12.36 -2.05
C LEU A 119 -14.22 -12.84 -0.61
N TYR A 120 -15.35 -12.92 0.09
CA TYR A 120 -15.43 -13.47 1.44
C TYR A 120 -14.90 -14.91 1.53
N ARG A 121 -15.39 -15.81 0.67
CA ARG A 121 -14.94 -17.22 0.63
C ARG A 121 -13.44 -17.33 0.34
N TYR A 122 -12.90 -16.43 -0.47
CA TYR A 122 -11.47 -16.36 -0.74
C TYR A 122 -10.68 -15.97 0.52
N ILE A 123 -11.13 -14.96 1.26
CA ILE A 123 -10.53 -14.54 2.53
C ILE A 123 -10.56 -15.69 3.55
N GLU A 124 -11.68 -16.40 3.69
CA GLU A 124 -11.76 -17.59 4.56
C GLU A 124 -10.73 -18.66 4.19
N LYS A 125 -10.52 -18.89 2.89
CA LYS A 125 -9.51 -19.82 2.39
C LYS A 125 -8.09 -19.35 2.76
N LEU A 126 -7.79 -18.05 2.63
CA LEU A 126 -6.50 -17.49 3.01
C LEU A 126 -6.24 -17.66 4.51
N HIS A 127 -7.22 -17.38 5.37
CA HIS A 127 -7.08 -17.59 6.82
C HIS A 127 -6.73 -19.04 7.16
N LYS A 128 -7.45 -20.02 6.59
CA LYS A 128 -7.16 -21.45 6.78
C LYS A 128 -5.76 -21.84 6.29
N GLN A 129 -5.29 -21.22 5.21
CA GLN A 129 -3.92 -21.46 4.71
C GLN A 129 -2.86 -20.85 5.63
N GLN A 130 -3.13 -19.66 6.19
CA GLN A 130 -2.21 -18.95 7.08
C GLN A 130 -2.06 -19.67 8.43
N GLU A 131 -3.14 -20.20 9.00
CA GLU A 131 -3.09 -21.01 10.24
C GLU A 131 -2.17 -22.25 10.10
N ASN A 132 -2.06 -22.79 8.88
CA ASN A 132 -1.23 -23.95 8.58
C ASN A 132 0.19 -23.58 8.15
N ASN A 133 0.52 -22.30 8.02
CA ASN A 133 1.79 -21.80 7.50
C ASN A 133 2.63 -21.16 8.61
N ILE A 134 3.80 -21.73 8.90
CA ILE A 134 4.70 -21.28 9.97
C ILE A 134 5.64 -20.14 9.49
N LYS A 135 5.50 -19.65 8.26
CA LYS A 135 6.39 -18.60 7.73
C LYS A 135 6.04 -17.23 8.30
N GLU A 136 6.94 -16.68 9.10
CA GLU A 136 6.88 -15.31 9.67
C GLU A 136 7.35 -14.23 8.67
N ASP A 137 6.98 -14.30 7.39
CA ASP A 137 7.41 -13.31 6.38
C ASP A 137 6.40 -12.16 6.16
N GLY A 138 5.24 -12.22 6.83
CA GLY A 138 4.19 -11.20 6.83
C GLY A 138 3.37 -11.11 5.54
N LYS A 139 3.69 -11.88 4.48
CA LYS A 139 3.01 -11.74 3.18
C LYS A 139 1.58 -12.25 3.19
N GLY A 140 1.34 -13.37 3.86
CA GLY A 140 0.01 -13.95 4.00
C GLY A 140 -0.91 -13.02 4.80
N GLU A 141 -0.40 -12.46 5.90
CA GLU A 141 -1.10 -11.47 6.73
C GLU A 141 -1.45 -10.22 5.92
N LEU A 142 -0.48 -9.66 5.20
CA LEU A 142 -0.71 -8.51 4.33
C LEU A 142 -1.78 -8.77 3.28
N LEU A 143 -1.73 -9.91 2.59
CA LEU A 143 -2.75 -10.24 1.58
C LEU A 143 -4.13 -10.37 2.20
N ILE A 144 -4.25 -11.01 3.37
CA ILE A 144 -5.50 -11.11 4.10
C ILE A 144 -6.02 -9.71 4.47
N GLU A 145 -5.16 -8.83 4.96
CA GLU A 145 -5.51 -7.45 5.31
C GLU A 145 -6.04 -6.67 4.11
N LEU A 146 -5.31 -6.68 2.99
CA LEU A 146 -5.70 -5.99 1.76
C LEU A 146 -7.03 -6.51 1.20
N MET A 147 -7.20 -7.83 1.10
CA MET A 147 -8.43 -8.44 0.58
C MET A 147 -9.61 -8.19 1.51
N SER A 148 -9.39 -8.18 2.83
CA SER A 148 -10.45 -7.90 3.79
C SER A 148 -10.85 -6.42 3.80
N ALA A 149 -9.91 -5.50 3.57
CA ALA A 149 -10.22 -4.09 3.37
C ALA A 149 -11.09 -3.87 2.13
N LEU A 150 -10.83 -4.58 1.02
CA LEU A 150 -11.71 -4.54 -0.16
C LEU A 150 -13.14 -5.01 0.17
N LEU A 151 -13.32 -6.04 0.99
CA LEU A 151 -14.65 -6.52 1.36
C LEU A 151 -15.38 -5.55 2.31
N LEU A 152 -14.68 -5.06 3.34
CA LEU A 152 -15.27 -4.32 4.45
C LEU A 152 -15.91 -2.99 4.06
N TYR A 153 -15.34 -2.33 3.06
CA TYR A 153 -15.77 -1.01 2.64
C TYR A 153 -16.68 -1.07 1.39
N GLN A 154 -17.27 -2.23 1.11
CA GLN A 154 -18.34 -2.37 0.12
C GLN A 154 -19.70 -1.98 0.73
N PRO A 155 -20.48 -1.07 0.09
CA PRO A 155 -21.76 -0.61 0.63
C PRO A 155 -22.76 -1.74 0.93
N GLU A 156 -22.76 -2.79 0.11
CA GLU A 156 -23.71 -3.92 0.20
C GLU A 156 -23.43 -4.87 1.38
N PHE A 157 -22.22 -4.87 1.94
CA PHE A 157 -21.82 -5.80 3.02
C PHE A 157 -21.95 -5.19 4.43
N VAL A 158 -22.07 -3.86 4.52
CA VAL A 158 -22.18 -3.13 5.80
C VAL A 158 -23.52 -3.41 6.51
N GLU A 159 -24.55 -3.91 5.81
CA GLU A 159 -25.86 -4.22 6.41
C GLU A 159 -26.01 -5.66 6.97
N GLU A 160 -25.11 -6.60 6.65
CA GLU A 160 -25.18 -8.01 7.13
C GLU A 160 -24.10 -8.37 8.19
N SER A 161 -23.45 -7.38 8.81
CA SER A 161 -22.21 -7.54 9.59
C SER A 161 -22.34 -8.21 10.99
N LYS A 162 -23.05 -9.35 11.09
CA LYS A 162 -22.98 -10.25 12.26
C LYS A 162 -21.97 -11.40 12.13
N ILE A 163 -21.29 -11.53 10.99
CA ILE A 163 -20.60 -12.79 10.64
C ILE A 163 -19.07 -12.77 10.86
N LEU A 164 -18.42 -11.62 11.05
CA LEU A 164 -16.94 -11.57 11.04
C LEU A 164 -16.35 -10.69 12.14
N ASP A 165 -15.35 -11.25 12.84
CA ASP A 165 -14.53 -10.55 13.83
C ASP A 165 -13.55 -9.60 13.14
N TYR A 166 -14.07 -8.44 12.75
CA TYR A 166 -13.34 -7.38 12.06
C TYR A 166 -12.50 -6.50 13.00
N SER A 167 -12.39 -6.85 14.28
CA SER A 167 -11.61 -6.09 15.28
C SER A 167 -10.13 -5.92 14.91
N LYS A 168 -9.63 -6.72 13.95
CA LYS A 168 -8.24 -6.71 13.48
C LYS A 168 -7.97 -5.86 12.24
N ILE A 169 -8.99 -5.44 11.48
CA ILE A 169 -8.79 -4.52 10.36
C ILE A 169 -8.93 -3.14 10.95
N GLU A 170 -7.80 -2.58 11.38
CA GLU A 170 -7.75 -1.27 11.99
C GLU A 170 -8.39 -0.28 11.00
N ARG A 171 -9.54 0.28 11.40
CA ARG A 171 -10.15 1.39 10.67
C ARG A 171 -9.12 2.51 10.69
N MET A 172 -8.39 2.66 9.59
CA MET A 172 -7.66 3.88 9.32
C MET A 172 -8.69 4.95 8.94
N SER A 173 -9.53 5.32 9.90
CA SER A 173 -10.05 6.66 9.90
C SER A 173 -8.84 7.58 10.10
N PRO A 174 -8.77 8.73 9.43
CA PRO A 174 -7.83 9.76 9.88
C PRO A 174 -8.04 9.87 11.38
N VAL A 175 -6.98 9.75 12.19
CA VAL A 175 -7.15 9.76 13.64
C VAL A 175 -7.85 11.08 13.95
N SER A 176 -9.15 10.95 14.19
CA SER A 176 -10.06 12.06 14.02
C SER A 176 -10.01 12.81 15.33
N GLU A 177 -10.11 14.13 15.25
CA GLU A 177 -10.25 15.02 16.40
C GLU A 177 -11.65 14.84 17.03
N THR A 178 -12.07 13.59 17.22
CA THR A 178 -13.33 13.19 17.86
C THR A 178 -13.22 13.37 19.37
N ASN A 179 -14.40 13.47 19.99
CA ASN A 179 -14.56 13.65 21.42
C ASN A 179 -13.78 12.58 22.21
N GLY A 180 -12.75 13.02 22.94
CA GLY A 180 -12.00 12.19 23.90
C GLY A 180 -10.54 11.93 23.57
N VAL A 181 -10.06 12.23 22.36
CA VAL A 181 -8.62 12.10 22.02
C VAL A 181 -7.85 13.33 22.55
N PRO A 182 -6.79 13.17 23.37
CA PRO A 182 -5.98 14.29 23.82
C PRO A 182 -5.29 15.01 22.65
N LEU A 183 -5.51 16.32 22.56
CA LEU A 183 -4.86 17.18 21.57
C LEU A 183 -3.56 17.77 22.14
N TYR A 184 -2.53 17.79 21.30
CA TYR A 184 -1.23 18.40 21.58
C TYR A 184 -0.94 19.51 20.57
N LYS A 185 0.09 20.31 20.84
CA LYS A 185 0.56 21.36 19.93
C LYS A 185 2.03 21.16 19.59
N VAL A 186 2.33 21.29 18.31
CA VAL A 186 3.66 21.65 17.81
C VAL A 186 3.60 23.06 17.25
N TYR A 187 4.75 23.68 16.98
CA TYR A 187 4.78 25.08 16.57
C TYR A 187 5.48 25.24 15.23
N THR A 188 4.93 26.12 14.40
CA THR A 188 5.61 26.62 13.21
C THR A 188 6.84 27.46 13.60
N PRO A 189 7.76 27.73 12.67
CA PRO A 189 8.84 28.70 12.86
C PRO A 189 8.42 30.07 13.40
N LYS A 190 7.21 30.55 13.06
CA LYS A 190 6.65 31.82 13.57
C LYS A 190 5.83 31.68 14.85
N GLY A 191 5.77 30.49 15.44
CA GLY A 191 5.13 30.25 16.72
C GLY A 191 3.62 29.99 16.64
N THR A 192 3.06 29.80 15.44
CA THR A 192 1.66 29.39 15.29
C THR A 192 1.51 27.95 15.76
N GLY A 193 0.56 27.69 16.67
CA GLY A 193 0.29 26.35 17.16
C GLY A 193 -0.42 25.50 16.11
N VAL A 194 0.09 24.29 15.88
CA VAL A 194 -0.48 23.27 14.99
C VAL A 194 -0.98 22.10 15.84
N THR A 195 -2.26 21.77 15.71
CA THR A 195 -2.88 20.65 16.41
C THR A 195 -2.31 19.33 15.92
N VAL A 196 -1.88 18.50 16.86
CA VAL A 196 -1.45 17.12 16.63
C VAL A 196 -2.01 16.21 17.70
N ILE A 197 -1.93 14.92 17.46
CA ILE A 197 -2.45 13.87 18.32
C ILE A 197 -1.42 12.76 18.44
N LYS A 198 -1.44 12.01 19.54
CA LYS A 198 -0.57 10.84 19.70
C LYS A 198 -1.26 9.60 19.13
N SER A 199 -0.53 8.86 18.32
CA SER A 199 -0.97 7.59 17.75
C SER A 199 0.01 6.48 18.16
N SER A 200 -0.48 5.25 18.23
CA SER A 200 0.33 4.05 18.50
C SER A 200 0.17 3.07 17.36
N CYS A 201 1.25 2.36 17.02
CA CYS A 201 1.18 1.28 16.05
C CYS A 201 0.94 -0.06 16.75
N GLN A 202 -0.14 -0.75 16.39
CA GLN A 202 -0.45 -2.10 16.89
C GLN A 202 0.01 -3.21 15.93
N HIS A 203 0.58 -2.83 14.77
CA HIS A 203 1.02 -3.78 13.76
C HIS A 203 2.40 -4.36 14.06
N SER A 204 2.61 -5.60 13.63
CA SER A 204 3.91 -6.27 13.74
C SER A 204 4.93 -5.62 12.80
N ALA A 205 6.21 -5.68 13.19
CA ALA A 205 7.29 -5.23 12.32
C ALA A 205 7.33 -6.02 10.99
N ALA A 206 6.93 -7.29 11.01
CA ALA A 206 6.88 -8.15 9.83
C ALA A 206 5.78 -7.72 8.84
N SER A 207 4.60 -7.31 9.33
CA SER A 207 3.52 -6.77 8.48
C SER A 207 3.99 -5.49 7.78
N HIS A 208 4.56 -4.53 8.53
CA HIS A 208 5.13 -3.33 7.92
C HIS A 208 6.25 -3.64 6.91
N ASP A 209 7.16 -4.58 7.23
CA ASP A 209 8.20 -4.99 6.29
C ASP A 209 7.63 -5.63 5.02
N ALA A 210 6.52 -6.36 5.11
CA ALA A 210 5.84 -6.91 3.94
C ALA A 210 5.24 -5.79 3.08
N ALA A 211 4.47 -4.87 3.68
CA ALA A 211 3.85 -3.75 2.98
C ALA A 211 4.90 -2.85 2.31
N ASP A 212 5.96 -2.55 3.04
CA ASP A 212 7.07 -1.73 2.54
C ASP A 212 7.75 -2.36 1.32
N ARG A 213 8.00 -3.68 1.35
CA ARG A 213 8.62 -4.39 0.22
C ARG A 213 7.73 -4.37 -1.02
N GLU A 214 6.41 -4.42 -0.85
CA GLU A 214 5.49 -4.29 -1.98
C GLU A 214 5.47 -2.86 -2.54
N MET A 215 5.55 -1.83 -1.68
CA MET A 215 5.72 -0.44 -2.12
C MET A 215 7.02 -0.24 -2.92
N GLU A 216 8.15 -0.76 -2.43
CA GLU A 216 9.46 -0.64 -3.10
C GLU A 216 9.43 -1.23 -4.52
N LYS A 217 8.83 -2.42 -4.68
CA LYS A 217 8.71 -3.09 -5.98
C LYS A 217 7.75 -2.36 -6.91
N THR A 218 6.58 -1.98 -6.41
CA THR A 218 5.52 -1.36 -7.22
C THR A 218 5.97 -0.02 -7.76
N TYR A 219 6.53 0.82 -6.91
CA TYR A 219 6.91 2.20 -7.27
C TYR A 219 8.36 2.35 -7.74
N ASN A 220 9.19 1.31 -7.66
CA ASN A 220 10.65 1.40 -7.89
C ASN A 220 11.32 2.42 -6.96
N VAL A 221 10.98 2.37 -5.67
CA VAL A 221 11.47 3.32 -4.66
C VAL A 221 12.37 2.62 -3.65
N THR A 222 13.10 3.42 -2.87
CA THR A 222 13.98 2.91 -1.82
C THR A 222 13.42 3.27 -0.46
N ARG A 223 13.25 2.29 0.42
CA ARG A 223 12.84 2.55 1.79
C ARG A 223 13.94 3.28 2.58
N VAL A 224 13.55 4.35 3.26
CA VAL A 224 14.37 5.14 4.19
C VAL A 224 14.13 4.69 5.62
N SER A 225 12.88 4.41 5.99
CA SER A 225 12.52 3.84 7.30
C SER A 225 11.28 2.97 7.19
N ARG A 226 11.13 2.02 8.12
CA ARG A 226 9.97 1.12 8.22
C ARG A 226 8.66 1.89 8.41
N GLY A 227 7.57 1.31 7.91
CA GLY A 227 6.20 1.75 8.19
C GLY A 227 5.86 1.82 9.68
N THR A 228 4.88 2.68 9.98
CA THR A 228 4.31 2.90 11.32
C THR A 228 3.03 3.71 11.22
N TYR A 229 2.14 3.57 12.20
CA TYR A 229 0.93 4.38 12.38
C TYR A 229 1.11 5.59 13.30
N THR A 230 2.30 5.75 13.88
CA THR A 230 2.55 6.78 14.90
C THR A 230 2.54 8.20 14.32
N TYR A 231 3.00 8.37 13.09
CA TYR A 231 3.06 9.66 12.41
C TYR A 231 2.76 9.53 10.91
N ASN A 232 2.23 10.61 10.33
CA ASN A 232 1.91 10.70 8.90
C ASN A 232 2.92 11.58 8.13
N CYS A 233 2.68 11.74 6.83
CA CYS A 233 3.52 12.52 5.93
C CYS A 233 3.68 13.99 6.35
N HIS A 234 2.61 14.61 6.86
CA HIS A 234 2.64 15.98 7.34
C HIS A 234 3.53 16.13 8.57
N SER A 235 3.34 15.28 9.58
CA SER A 235 4.18 15.31 10.77
C SER A 235 5.65 15.02 10.45
N TYR A 236 5.91 14.07 9.55
CA TYR A 236 7.27 13.76 9.08
C TYR A 236 7.93 14.98 8.42
N ALA A 237 7.23 15.64 7.50
CA ALA A 237 7.77 16.76 6.76
C ALA A 237 7.90 18.01 7.66
N TRP A 238 6.84 18.43 8.32
CA TRP A 238 6.75 19.74 8.96
C TRP A 238 7.28 19.78 10.39
N TYR A 239 7.27 18.64 11.09
CA TYR A 239 7.62 18.60 12.51
C TYR A 239 8.90 17.77 12.76
N SER A 240 8.87 16.45 12.55
CA SER A 240 9.99 15.58 12.92
C SER A 240 10.16 14.38 12.01
N GLN A 241 11.37 14.25 11.45
CA GLN A 241 11.79 13.12 10.62
C GLN A 241 12.29 11.92 11.45
N SER A 242 12.19 11.97 12.78
CA SER A 242 12.61 10.88 13.66
C SER A 242 11.68 9.67 13.55
N ALA A 243 12.24 8.46 13.56
CA ALA A 243 11.46 7.23 13.62
C ALA A 243 10.62 7.10 14.91
N SER A 244 11.00 7.84 15.96
CA SER A 244 10.28 7.90 17.25
C SER A 244 9.32 9.10 17.34
N ASN A 245 9.00 9.77 16.23
CA ASN A 245 8.04 10.87 16.20
C ASN A 245 6.66 10.37 16.69
N PRO A 246 6.14 10.87 17.83
CA PRO A 246 4.91 10.34 18.42
C PRO A 246 3.64 11.00 17.88
N TYR A 247 3.76 11.97 16.97
CA TYR A 247 2.68 12.87 16.62
C TYR A 247 2.16 12.64 15.21
N TRP A 248 0.85 12.55 15.10
CA TRP A 248 0.10 12.57 13.85
C TRP A 248 -0.48 13.99 13.62
N MET A 249 -0.34 14.51 12.41
CA MET A 249 -0.70 15.89 12.06
C MET A 249 -1.75 15.91 10.96
N ASN A 250 -3.01 16.17 11.31
CA ASN A 250 -4.11 16.19 10.33
C ASN A 250 -4.04 17.39 9.40
N ASN A 251 -3.61 18.57 9.89
CA ASN A 251 -3.63 19.80 9.12
C ASN A 251 -2.31 20.60 9.28
N PRO A 252 -1.41 20.56 8.28
CA PRO A 252 -0.17 21.36 8.29
C PRO A 252 -0.35 22.78 7.75
N SER A 253 -1.56 23.22 7.37
CA SER A 253 -1.78 24.54 6.75
C SER A 253 -1.23 25.75 7.52
N PRO A 254 -1.10 25.76 8.86
CA PRO A 254 -0.47 26.89 9.53
C PRO A 254 0.98 27.13 9.11
N TYR A 255 1.76 26.08 8.78
CA TYR A 255 3.11 26.24 8.25
C TYR A 255 3.15 26.99 6.91
N LEU A 256 2.08 26.86 6.13
CA LEU A 256 1.94 27.40 4.77
C LEU A 256 1.31 28.80 4.77
N THR A 257 0.58 29.15 5.83
CA THR A 257 -0.30 30.34 5.85
C THR A 257 0.15 31.43 6.82
N ASP A 258 0.93 31.10 7.86
CA ASP A 258 1.47 32.09 8.80
C ASP A 258 2.74 32.81 8.28
N GLY A 259 3.19 32.42 7.08
CA GLY A 259 4.40 32.93 6.45
C GLY A 259 5.68 32.37 7.06
N SER A 260 5.63 31.21 7.70
CA SER A 260 6.83 30.41 8.04
C SER A 260 7.45 29.77 6.81
N TYR A 261 6.64 29.51 5.79
CA TYR A 261 7.07 29.03 4.49
C TYR A 261 6.34 29.79 3.39
N HIS A 262 7.03 29.99 2.27
CA HIS A 262 6.53 30.68 1.09
C HIS A 262 6.63 29.78 -0.13
N ARG A 263 5.58 29.78 -0.98
CA ARG A 263 5.57 29.02 -2.22
C ARG A 263 6.56 29.62 -3.21
N ILE A 264 7.51 28.81 -3.67
CA ILE A 264 8.53 29.21 -4.65
C ILE A 264 8.32 28.57 -6.02
N LEU A 265 7.55 27.49 -6.10
CA LEU A 265 7.33 26.74 -7.34
C LEU A 265 5.97 26.05 -7.32
N SER A 266 5.35 25.87 -8.48
CA SER A 266 4.09 25.13 -8.63
C SER A 266 4.00 24.46 -10.00
N GLY A 267 3.68 23.17 -10.04
CA GLY A 267 3.57 22.36 -11.25
C GLY A 267 4.75 21.39 -11.42
N LEU A 268 4.48 20.17 -11.88
CA LEU A 268 5.48 19.09 -12.02
C LEU A 268 6.59 19.41 -13.02
N ASN A 269 6.27 20.14 -14.08
CA ASN A 269 7.22 20.49 -15.14
C ASN A 269 7.95 21.81 -14.88
N SER A 270 7.69 22.44 -13.73
CA SER A 270 8.35 23.69 -13.39
C SER A 270 9.79 23.44 -12.97
N CYS A 271 10.68 24.30 -13.46
CA CYS A 271 12.11 24.26 -13.20
C CYS A 271 12.50 25.46 -12.33
N SER A 272 13.32 25.25 -11.30
CA SER A 272 13.87 26.36 -10.51
C SER A 272 15.08 25.91 -9.70
N ASP A 273 16.15 26.68 -9.81
CA ASP A 273 17.35 26.59 -8.97
C ASP A 273 17.13 27.13 -7.53
N ASN A 274 15.99 27.78 -7.25
CA ASN A 274 15.65 28.20 -5.90
C ASN A 274 15.19 27.04 -5.00
N ALA A 275 14.67 25.96 -5.60
CA ALA A 275 14.20 24.78 -4.86
C ALA A 275 15.39 23.92 -4.41
N LYS A 276 15.60 23.81 -3.10
CA LYS A 276 16.80 23.24 -2.49
C LYS A 276 16.50 22.19 -1.42
N ASN A 277 17.54 21.45 -1.04
CA ASN A 277 17.43 20.45 0.02
C ASN A 277 16.91 21.09 1.31
N GLY A 278 15.90 20.46 1.91
CA GLY A 278 15.24 20.95 3.12
C GLY A 278 13.98 21.77 2.84
N ASP A 279 13.64 22.07 1.59
CA ASP A 279 12.33 22.62 1.23
C ASP A 279 11.22 21.57 1.41
N ARG A 280 9.98 22.03 1.34
CA ARG A 280 8.78 21.19 1.47
C ARG A 280 8.09 21.08 0.13
N VAL A 281 7.73 19.85 -0.23
CA VAL A 281 6.91 19.57 -1.41
C VAL A 281 5.55 19.13 -0.92
N ILE A 282 4.49 19.75 -1.44
CA ILE A 282 3.11 19.36 -1.12
C ILE A 282 2.39 18.91 -2.38
N TRP A 283 1.53 17.91 -2.22
CA TRP A 283 0.48 17.58 -3.19
C TRP A 283 -0.83 18.09 -2.62
N GLY A 284 -1.59 18.84 -3.43
CA GLY A 284 -2.81 19.52 -3.01
C GLY A 284 -2.63 21.04 -2.97
N SER A 285 -3.35 21.70 -2.07
CA SER A 285 -3.34 23.16 -1.92
C SER A 285 -2.84 23.59 -0.54
N ALA A 286 -2.59 24.89 -0.34
CA ALA A 286 -2.16 25.39 0.97
C ALA A 286 -3.21 25.19 2.08
N THR A 287 -4.49 25.20 1.72
CA THR A 287 -5.64 25.06 2.64
C THR A 287 -6.19 23.63 2.67
N GLY A 288 -5.78 22.79 1.73
CA GLY A 288 -6.09 21.36 1.67
C GLY A 288 -4.89 20.58 1.15
N PRO A 289 -3.81 20.49 1.94
CA PRO A 289 -2.65 19.68 1.59
C PRO A 289 -2.98 18.20 1.82
N GLU A 290 -2.80 17.37 0.81
CA GLU A 290 -3.10 15.93 0.87
C GLU A 290 -1.85 15.10 1.16
N HIS A 291 -0.68 15.58 0.71
CA HIS A 291 0.60 14.93 0.97
C HIS A 291 1.69 15.95 1.24
N SER A 292 2.69 15.55 2.02
CA SER A 292 3.87 16.38 2.28
C SER A 292 5.15 15.56 2.25
N ALA A 293 6.20 16.16 1.71
CA ALA A 293 7.50 15.57 1.59
C ALA A 293 8.61 16.59 1.88
N VAL A 294 9.80 16.08 2.17
CA VAL A 294 11.02 16.87 2.31
C VAL A 294 11.83 16.73 1.03
N LEU A 295 12.13 17.85 0.36
CA LEU A 295 13.03 17.87 -0.79
C LEU A 295 14.44 17.53 -0.34
N LYS A 296 15.08 16.56 -1.01
CA LYS A 296 16.45 16.11 -0.69
C LYS A 296 17.46 16.43 -1.79
N SER A 297 17.02 16.61 -3.03
CA SER A 297 17.89 17.08 -4.10
C SER A 297 18.43 18.49 -3.81
N PRO A 298 19.70 18.78 -4.18
CA PRO A 298 20.28 20.12 -4.11
C PRO A 298 19.61 21.07 -5.12
N ALA A 299 19.82 22.38 -5.00
CA ALA A 299 19.39 23.35 -6.02
C ALA A 299 19.85 22.95 -7.44
N THR A 300 18.92 22.90 -8.40
CA THR A 300 19.18 22.59 -9.83
C THR A 300 18.10 23.23 -10.71
N GLY A 301 18.37 23.43 -12.00
CA GLY A 301 17.35 23.86 -12.98
C GLY A 301 16.49 22.71 -13.54
N GLU A 302 16.50 21.53 -12.93
CA GLU A 302 15.74 20.38 -13.40
C GLU A 302 14.23 20.50 -13.05
N PRO A 303 13.33 19.87 -13.83
CA PRO A 303 11.91 19.82 -13.51
C PRO A 303 11.67 19.23 -12.12
N ILE A 304 10.73 19.80 -11.36
CA ILE A 304 10.42 19.30 -10.01
C ILE A 304 10.01 17.82 -10.03
N ALA A 305 9.39 17.35 -11.11
CA ALA A 305 9.02 15.95 -11.34
C ALA A 305 10.17 14.96 -11.10
N THR A 306 11.39 15.29 -11.52
CA THR A 306 12.55 14.38 -11.46
C THR A 306 13.33 14.48 -10.15
N ARG A 307 12.99 15.48 -9.32
CA ARG A 307 13.67 15.78 -8.06
C ARG A 307 13.36 14.74 -6.99
N ILE A 308 14.34 14.48 -6.14
CA ILE A 308 14.25 13.46 -5.09
C ILE A 308 13.69 14.06 -3.82
N VAL A 309 12.66 13.40 -3.29
CA VAL A 309 12.01 13.72 -2.01
C VAL A 309 11.99 12.50 -1.10
N TYR A 310 11.93 12.74 0.20
CA TYR A 310 11.61 11.72 1.21
C TYR A 310 10.20 12.00 1.74
N SER A 311 9.32 11.00 1.72
CA SER A 311 7.97 11.12 2.26
C SER A 311 7.43 9.81 2.81
N LYS A 312 6.58 9.91 3.83
CA LYS A 312 5.85 8.79 4.44
C LYS A 312 4.61 8.47 3.61
N TRP A 313 4.33 7.20 3.30
CA TRP A 313 3.12 6.83 2.56
C TRP A 313 2.18 6.05 3.45
N GLY A 314 1.10 6.70 3.91
CA GLY A 314 0.06 6.09 4.74
C GLY A 314 0.62 5.27 5.88
N GLN A 315 0.37 3.97 5.88
CA GLN A 315 0.84 3.00 6.88
C GLN A 315 2.24 2.46 6.58
N CYS A 316 2.65 2.52 5.33
CA CYS A 316 3.95 2.07 4.84
C CYS A 316 5.07 3.03 5.25
N GLY A 317 6.29 2.73 4.83
CA GLY A 317 7.51 3.42 5.23
C GLY A 317 7.63 4.86 4.76
N VAL A 318 8.78 5.43 5.12
CA VAL A 318 9.29 6.62 4.44
C VAL A 318 10.08 6.14 3.24
N PHE A 319 9.81 6.69 2.07
CA PHE A 319 10.47 6.30 0.83
C PHE A 319 11.24 7.47 0.23
N ARG A 320 12.38 7.13 -0.36
CA ARG A 320 13.13 7.97 -1.29
C ARG A 320 12.57 7.73 -2.68
N HIS A 321 12.02 8.78 -3.29
CA HIS A 321 11.40 8.70 -4.61
C HIS A 321 11.52 10.03 -5.36
N GLN A 322 11.26 10.00 -6.67
CA GLN A 322 11.06 11.23 -7.43
C GLN A 322 9.66 11.79 -7.14
N VAL A 323 9.49 13.11 -7.27
CA VAL A 323 8.18 13.75 -7.09
C VAL A 323 7.11 13.11 -7.99
N ALA A 324 7.42 12.84 -9.26
CA ALA A 324 6.47 12.23 -10.19
C ALA A 324 6.13 10.75 -9.89
N THR A 325 6.91 10.06 -9.05
CA THR A 325 6.67 8.66 -8.65
C THR A 325 5.70 8.52 -7.48
N SER A 326 5.21 9.63 -6.91
CA SER A 326 4.31 9.60 -5.76
C SER A 326 2.97 8.91 -6.07
N PRO A 327 2.38 8.12 -5.15
CA PRO A 327 1.00 7.62 -5.30
C PRO A 327 -0.04 8.76 -5.32
N TYR A 328 0.31 9.93 -4.80
CA TYR A 328 -0.55 11.11 -4.74
C TYR A 328 -0.53 11.87 -6.08
N LYS A 329 -1.70 12.03 -6.71
CA LYS A 329 -1.86 12.59 -8.07
C LYS A 329 -2.34 14.05 -8.12
N LYS A 330 -2.19 14.82 -7.03
CA LYS A 330 -2.63 16.23 -6.98
C LYS A 330 -1.57 17.19 -7.50
N ASN A 331 -2.00 18.44 -7.71
CA ASN A 331 -1.11 19.54 -8.05
C ASN A 331 0.03 19.65 -7.02
N VAL A 332 1.24 19.82 -7.54
CA VAL A 332 2.45 19.91 -6.72
C VAL A 332 2.89 21.35 -6.56
N SER A 333 3.32 21.72 -5.36
CA SER A 333 4.02 22.97 -5.11
C SER A 333 5.19 22.81 -4.12
N VAL A 334 6.19 23.68 -4.25
CA VAL A 334 7.38 23.71 -3.41
C VAL A 334 7.37 24.95 -2.54
N TRP A 335 7.70 24.77 -1.27
CA TRP A 335 7.65 25.78 -0.23
C TRP A 335 9.00 25.86 0.48
N SER A 336 9.55 27.06 0.54
CA SER A 336 10.82 27.35 1.20
C SER A 336 10.59 28.21 2.44
N ARG A 337 11.48 28.08 3.41
CA ARG A 337 11.42 28.83 4.66
C ARG A 337 12.02 30.23 4.50
#